data_AF-A0A212CXH3-F1
#
_entry.id   AF-A0A212CXH3-F1
#
_cell.length_a   1.000
_cell.length_b   1.000
_cell.length_c   1.000
_cell.angle_alpha   90.00
_cell.angle_beta   90.00
_cell.angle_gamma   90.00
#
_symmetry.space_group_name_H-M   'P 1'
#
loop_
_entity.id
_entity.type
_entity.pdbx_description
1 polymer ?
#
loop_
_entity_poly.entity_id
_entity_poly.type
_entity_poly.pdbx_seq_one_letter_code
_entity_poly.pdbx_strand_id
1 'polypeptide(L)'
;VCSTWIGSGVVSDLNDLRRVHNLLVSSLDKVQAGKGSSSQLYRESATTMEKLAVLKAWAEVYVVAMNIKKEAESKPKRAVKNTDDDDDDDSTIDELPPDSLITLVQPELPILSRLWLAALKDYALLTLPAEFASQLPPDGGAFYTPETIDTARLHYRNSWAPILHAVALWLNSTGFTCSESAEAAAISALQKRSIPVNLSQASGATPSAKSLAEINKDRMHLILGVSIQFLCSPRPEEPVEHVTACLQALHTLLDSPYARIHIAEDQLIGVELLSVLHRLLLTWNPPSVQLLVTGVVQQIVRAAQDYLQEKRNTLNEDDMEKESCPVLGEGGDSGGLIPGKSLVFATMELLMFILVRHMPHLSTKMSDSPSHIATKTRLSEESARLVAAAVTILSDLPSLCSPAEDSVPVPDEVSMLTAIALFLWSAGSEIIGVQSLQNGCIYRFKNALNSCDPWVQAKCYQLLLSVFQHSNRALSTPYIHSLAPLVVEKLKAVERNRPGSSAELLAVQEGIKVLETLVALGEEQNRVQLLALLVPTLISYLLDENSFASASTASKDLHEFALQNLMHIGPLYPHAFKTVMGAAPELKVRLETAVRASQASKAKVATRQPAPAVHSAPTIKLKTSFF
;
A
#
# COMPACT_ATOMS: atom_id res chain seq x y z
N VAL A 1 7.48 -14.25 32.98
CA VAL A 1 6.35 -14.78 33.79
C VAL A 1 5.28 -13.73 33.98
N CYS A 2 5.53 -12.63 34.71
CA CYS A 2 4.53 -11.55 34.84
C CYS A 2 4.14 -10.96 33.48
N SER A 3 5.13 -10.60 32.64
CA SER A 3 4.89 -10.06 31.29
C SER A 3 4.17 -11.05 30.39
N THR A 4 4.60 -12.31 30.37
CA THR A 4 3.97 -13.39 29.59
C THR A 4 2.55 -13.70 30.04
N TRP A 5 2.26 -13.58 31.34
CA TRP A 5 0.91 -13.76 31.88
C TRP A 5 -0.02 -12.63 31.42
N ILE A 6 0.42 -11.36 31.54
CA ILE A 6 -0.34 -10.21 31.01
C ILE A 6 -0.50 -10.33 29.48
N GLY A 7 0.56 -10.72 28.78
CA GLY A 7 0.58 -10.88 27.32
C GLY A 7 -0.28 -12.03 26.78
N SER A 8 -0.66 -12.99 27.63
CA SER A 8 -1.46 -14.14 27.21
C SER A 8 -2.94 -13.83 27.02
N GLY A 9 -3.41 -12.66 27.47
CA GLY A 9 -4.83 -12.30 27.39
C GLY A 9 -5.75 -13.10 28.33
N VAL A 10 -5.20 -14.01 29.15
CA VAL A 10 -5.94 -14.82 30.14
C VAL A 10 -6.37 -13.98 31.38
N VAL A 11 -6.14 -12.67 31.34
CA VAL A 11 -6.45 -11.78 32.46
C VAL A 11 -7.95 -11.50 32.50
N SER A 12 -8.65 -12.13 33.45
CA SER A 12 -10.08 -11.94 33.69
C SER A 12 -10.39 -11.00 34.86
N ASP A 13 -9.48 -10.83 35.83
CA ASP A 13 -9.69 -9.98 37.01
C ASP A 13 -8.74 -8.77 37.05
N LEU A 14 -9.32 -7.56 37.15
CA LEU A 14 -8.60 -6.29 37.35
C LEU A 14 -7.74 -6.29 38.62
N ASN A 15 -8.13 -7.02 39.66
CA ASN A 15 -7.39 -7.08 40.93
C ASN A 15 -6.07 -7.86 40.77
N ASP A 16 -6.09 -8.97 40.04
CA ASP A 16 -4.89 -9.73 39.72
C ASP A 16 -3.95 -8.91 38.84
N LEU A 17 -4.50 -8.18 37.88
CA LEU A 17 -3.72 -7.26 37.04
C LEU A 17 -3.04 -6.16 37.87
N ARG A 18 -3.77 -5.54 38.82
CA ARG A 18 -3.19 -4.55 39.75
C ARG A 18 -2.11 -5.14 40.65
N ARG A 19 -2.27 -6.39 41.10
CA ARG A 19 -1.26 -7.07 41.93
C ARG A 19 0.03 -7.32 41.13
N VAL A 20 -0.10 -7.81 39.90
CA VAL A 20 1.06 -8.03 39.02
C VAL A 20 1.71 -6.70 38.65
N HIS A 21 0.92 -5.66 38.38
CA HIS A 21 1.43 -4.30 38.18
C HIS A 21 2.24 -3.80 39.37
N ASN A 22 1.73 -3.93 40.60
CA ASN A 22 2.45 -3.51 41.81
C ASN A 22 3.78 -4.26 42.01
N LEU A 23 3.85 -5.54 41.60
CA LEU A 23 5.10 -6.30 41.60
C LEU A 23 6.10 -5.78 40.57
N LEU A 24 5.63 -5.38 39.38
CA LEU A 24 6.46 -4.79 38.33
C LEU A 24 6.97 -3.41 38.74
N VAL A 25 6.13 -2.56 39.36
CA VAL A 25 6.52 -1.25 39.90
C VAL A 25 7.56 -1.41 41.00
N SER A 26 7.31 -2.30 41.97
CA SER A 26 8.30 -2.57 43.02
C SER A 26 9.65 -3.08 42.47
N SER A 27 9.61 -3.83 41.36
CA SER A 27 10.83 -4.27 40.69
C SER A 27 11.53 -3.11 39.96
N LEU A 28 10.77 -2.20 39.35
CA LEU A 28 11.29 -0.99 38.71
C LEU A 28 11.92 -0.03 39.74
N ASP A 29 11.27 0.16 40.89
CA ASP A 29 11.81 0.94 42.02
C ASP A 29 13.16 0.39 42.49
N LYS A 30 13.34 -0.94 42.50
CA LYS A 30 14.63 -1.56 42.83
C LYS A 30 15.70 -1.29 41.78
N VAL A 31 15.33 -1.23 40.49
CA VAL A 31 16.24 -0.82 39.42
C VAL A 31 16.70 0.63 39.64
N GLN A 32 15.82 1.49 40.15
CA GLN A 32 16.10 2.89 40.48
C GLN A 32 16.78 3.10 41.84
N ALA A 33 16.61 2.23 42.83
CA ALA A 33 17.20 2.47 44.15
C ALA A 33 18.75 2.36 44.16
N GLY A 34 19.38 2.02 43.02
CA GLY A 34 20.82 1.91 42.89
C GLY A 34 21.38 0.79 43.79
N LYS A 35 22.68 0.86 44.12
CA LYS A 35 23.37 -0.08 45.03
C LYS A 35 22.78 -0.01 46.46
N GLY A 36 21.57 -0.52 46.67
CA GLY A 36 21.08 -0.87 48.00
C GLY A 36 21.90 -2.03 48.59
N SER A 37 21.81 -2.26 49.90
CA SER A 37 22.60 -3.25 50.66
C SER A 37 22.63 -4.68 50.08
N SER A 38 21.75 -5.05 49.14
CA SER A 38 21.77 -6.32 48.42
C SER A 38 22.85 -6.44 47.32
N SER A 39 23.35 -5.33 46.78
CA SER A 39 24.38 -5.31 45.74
C SER A 39 25.78 -5.75 46.21
N GLN A 40 25.99 -5.92 47.52
CA GLN A 40 27.24 -6.44 48.07
C GLN A 40 27.30 -7.98 48.11
N LEU A 41 26.18 -8.67 47.88
CA LEU A 41 26.07 -10.14 47.97
C LEU A 41 25.97 -10.84 46.60
N TYR A 42 25.61 -10.12 45.54
CA TYR A 42 25.46 -10.66 44.18
C TYR A 42 26.56 -10.17 43.24
N ARG A 43 27.06 -11.06 42.37
CA ARG A 43 28.02 -10.73 41.30
C ARG A 43 27.42 -9.63 40.42
N GLU A 44 28.19 -8.59 40.06
CA GLU A 44 27.70 -7.42 39.31
C GLU A 44 26.93 -7.81 38.03
N SER A 45 27.38 -8.84 37.30
CA SER A 45 26.70 -9.41 36.13
C SER A 45 25.25 -9.87 36.41
N ALA A 46 24.97 -10.42 37.60
CA ALA A 46 23.62 -10.83 37.98
C ALA A 46 22.69 -9.62 38.17
N THR A 47 23.23 -8.51 38.67
CA THR A 47 22.46 -7.26 38.80
C THR A 47 22.12 -6.66 37.43
N THR A 48 23.04 -6.74 36.45
CA THR A 48 22.75 -6.35 35.06
C THR A 48 21.65 -7.23 34.46
N MET A 49 21.73 -8.55 34.65
CA MET A 49 20.70 -9.49 34.20
C MET A 49 19.32 -9.14 34.78
N GLU A 50 19.24 -8.90 36.09
CA GLU A 50 18.00 -8.55 36.77
C GLU A 50 17.40 -7.25 36.21
N LYS A 51 18.21 -6.19 36.10
CA LYS A 51 17.76 -4.90 35.57
C LYS A 51 17.23 -5.02 34.14
N LEU A 52 17.95 -5.71 33.26
CA LEU A 52 17.53 -5.90 31.87
C LEU A 52 16.29 -6.77 31.75
N ALA A 53 16.12 -7.79 32.62
CA ALA A 53 14.92 -8.60 32.67
C ALA A 53 13.68 -7.80 33.10
N VAL A 54 13.82 -6.88 34.06
CA VAL A 54 12.75 -5.95 34.46
C VAL A 54 12.38 -5.02 33.29
N LEU A 55 13.37 -4.43 32.62
CA LEU A 55 13.13 -3.54 31.47
C LEU A 55 12.47 -4.28 30.30
N LYS A 56 12.90 -5.51 30.02
CA LYS A 56 12.29 -6.40 29.03
C LYS A 56 10.83 -6.70 29.37
N ALA A 57 10.55 -7.06 30.62
CA ALA A 57 9.18 -7.38 31.05
C ALA A 57 8.23 -6.19 30.89
N TRP A 58 8.67 -4.99 31.26
CA TRP A 58 7.90 -3.77 31.02
C TRP A 58 7.71 -3.46 29.53
N ALA A 59 8.73 -3.68 28.71
CA ALA A 59 8.64 -3.49 27.26
C ALA A 59 7.61 -4.43 26.63
N GLU A 60 7.61 -5.72 27.01
CA GLU A 60 6.62 -6.70 26.55
C GLU A 60 5.18 -6.31 26.95
N VAL A 61 4.96 -5.87 28.18
CA VAL A 61 3.65 -5.40 28.65
C VAL A 61 3.19 -4.17 27.87
N TYR A 62 4.08 -3.22 27.62
CA TYR A 62 3.77 -2.01 26.86
C TYR A 62 3.41 -2.31 25.40
N VAL A 63 4.17 -3.20 24.74
CA VAL A 63 3.89 -3.65 23.37
C VAL A 63 2.50 -4.29 23.28
N VAL A 64 2.18 -5.19 24.21
CA VAL A 64 0.85 -5.83 24.26
C VAL A 64 -0.25 -4.80 24.48
N ALA A 65 -0.07 -3.88 25.44
CA ALA A 65 -1.05 -2.83 25.72
C ALA A 65 -1.34 -1.96 24.49
N MET A 66 -0.29 -1.58 23.75
CA MET A 66 -0.44 -0.79 22.52
C MET A 66 -1.09 -1.57 21.38
N ASN A 67 -0.81 -2.86 21.23
CA ASN A 67 -1.46 -3.70 20.22
C ASN A 67 -2.97 -3.85 20.49
N ILE A 68 -3.35 -4.11 21.75
CA ILE A 68 -4.76 -4.21 22.16
C ILE A 68 -5.49 -2.89 21.88
N LYS A 69 -4.86 -1.76 22.20
CA LYS A 69 -5.41 -0.43 21.90
C LYS A 69 -5.64 -0.24 20.39
N LYS A 70 -4.64 -0.58 19.57
CA LYS A 70 -4.72 -0.45 18.10
C LYS A 70 -5.81 -1.36 17.50
N GLU A 71 -5.95 -2.58 18.01
CA GLU A 71 -7.01 -3.51 17.58
C GLU A 71 -8.40 -2.98 17.93
N ALA A 72 -8.57 -2.42 19.12
CA ALA A 72 -9.82 -1.80 19.54
C ALA A 72 -10.21 -0.58 18.68
N GLU A 73 -9.23 0.25 18.27
CA GLU A 73 -9.45 1.38 17.36
C GLU A 73 -9.80 0.94 15.93
N SER A 74 -9.28 -0.20 15.48
CA SER A 74 -9.50 -0.73 14.12
C SER A 74 -10.87 -1.39 13.91
N LYS A 75 -11.54 -1.84 14.98
CA LYS A 75 -12.90 -2.42 14.89
C LYS A 75 -13.93 -1.29 14.82
N PRO A 76 -14.86 -1.29 13.85
CA PRO A 76 -15.91 -0.27 13.82
C PRO A 76 -16.76 -0.37 15.09
N LYS A 77 -16.93 0.76 15.81
CA LYS A 77 -17.85 0.85 16.95
C LYS A 77 -19.21 0.32 16.49
N ARG A 78 -19.65 -0.83 17.01
CA ARG A 78 -21.03 -1.30 16.80
C ARG A 78 -21.95 -0.16 17.23
N ALA A 79 -22.73 0.35 16.28
CA ALA A 79 -23.74 1.35 16.58
C ALA A 79 -24.60 0.81 17.73
N VAL A 80 -24.77 1.63 18.76
CA VAL A 80 -25.66 1.37 19.89
C VAL A 80 -27.01 1.00 19.31
N LYS A 81 -27.34 -0.29 19.38
CA LYS A 81 -28.67 -0.78 19.03
C LYS A 81 -29.55 -0.33 20.19
N ASN A 82 -30.26 0.78 20.01
CA ASN A 82 -31.46 1.04 20.79
C ASN A 82 -32.40 -0.13 20.51
N THR A 83 -32.73 -0.94 21.50
CA THR A 83 -34.00 -1.68 21.59
C THR A 83 -34.04 -2.36 22.95
N ASP A 84 -35.03 -1.98 23.76
CA ASP A 84 -35.70 -2.89 24.68
C ASP A 84 -35.97 -4.18 23.91
N ASP A 85 -35.39 -5.29 24.34
CA ASP A 85 -35.93 -6.64 24.17
C ASP A 85 -35.06 -7.57 25.03
N ASP A 86 -35.70 -8.09 26.08
CA ASP A 86 -35.19 -9.17 26.92
C ASP A 86 -34.96 -10.41 26.06
N ASP A 87 -33.74 -10.93 26.03
CA ASP A 87 -33.47 -12.36 25.85
C ASP A 87 -32.08 -12.68 26.39
N ASP A 88 -32.06 -13.56 27.40
CA ASP A 88 -30.89 -14.19 28.00
C ASP A 88 -30.13 -15.00 26.92
N ASP A 89 -28.88 -14.63 26.63
CA ASP A 89 -27.88 -15.57 26.12
C ASP A 89 -26.52 -15.37 26.81
N ASP A 90 -26.16 -16.41 27.54
CA ASP A 90 -25.02 -16.61 28.42
C ASP A 90 -23.75 -16.83 27.59
N SER A 91 -23.03 -15.76 27.22
CA SER A 91 -21.60 -15.84 26.86
C SER A 91 -20.86 -14.49 26.79
N THR A 92 -21.06 -13.57 27.75
CA THR A 92 -20.15 -12.41 27.87
C THR A 92 -18.90 -12.86 28.62
N ILE A 93 -17.90 -13.36 27.88
CA ILE A 93 -16.53 -13.40 28.38
C ILE A 93 -16.19 -11.96 28.80
N ASP A 94 -15.86 -11.78 30.07
CA ASP A 94 -15.53 -10.52 30.74
C ASP A 94 -14.21 -9.95 30.14
N GLU A 95 -14.26 -9.46 28.90
CA GLU A 95 -13.13 -8.83 28.22
C GLU A 95 -12.90 -7.44 28.82
N LEU A 96 -11.75 -7.28 29.47
CA LEU A 96 -11.31 -6.02 30.06
C LEU A 96 -11.34 -4.88 29.03
N PRO A 97 -11.73 -3.64 29.42
CA PRO A 97 -11.67 -2.49 28.53
C PRO A 97 -10.25 -2.35 27.96
N PRO A 98 -10.08 -2.08 26.66
CA PRO A 98 -8.78 -2.03 25.99
C PRO A 98 -7.83 -0.99 26.60
N ASP A 99 -8.39 0.04 27.25
CA ASP A 99 -7.63 1.10 27.93
C ASP A 99 -7.13 0.71 29.34
N SER A 100 -7.54 -0.45 29.88
CA SER A 100 -7.19 -0.85 31.25
C SER A 100 -5.69 -1.16 31.41
N LEU A 101 -5.04 -1.70 30.36
CA LEU A 101 -3.62 -2.00 30.40
C LEU A 101 -2.75 -0.77 30.17
N ILE A 102 -3.15 0.10 29.23
CA ILE A 102 -2.37 1.31 28.93
C ILE A 102 -2.38 2.31 30.10
N THR A 103 -3.52 2.43 30.81
CA THR A 103 -3.64 3.28 32.00
C THR A 103 -2.75 2.84 33.16
N LEU A 104 -2.39 1.55 33.23
CA LEU A 104 -1.45 1.03 34.22
C LEU A 104 0.01 1.34 33.86
N VAL A 105 0.38 1.30 32.58
CA VAL A 105 1.78 1.56 32.16
C VAL A 105 2.09 3.06 32.10
N GLN A 106 1.09 3.90 31.83
CA GLN A 106 1.25 5.34 31.62
C GLN A 106 1.99 6.10 32.74
N PRO A 107 1.79 5.83 34.04
CA PRO A 107 2.51 6.52 35.12
C PRO A 107 4.03 6.28 35.11
N GLU A 108 4.45 5.08 34.73
CA GLU A 108 5.87 4.66 34.74
C GLU A 108 6.58 4.98 33.42
N LEU A 109 5.84 5.36 32.38
CA LEU A 109 6.35 5.58 31.03
C LEU A 109 7.50 6.61 30.94
N PRO A 110 7.50 7.75 31.66
CA PRO A 110 8.62 8.70 31.63
C PRO A 110 9.93 8.14 32.18
N ILE A 111 9.84 7.20 33.13
CA ILE A 111 11.00 6.50 33.69
C ILE A 111 11.47 5.43 32.71
N LEU A 112 10.52 4.64 32.21
CA LEU A 112 10.78 3.52 31.32
C LEU A 112 11.40 3.98 29.99
N SER A 113 10.89 5.07 29.39
CA SER A 113 11.43 5.62 28.13
C SER A 113 12.94 5.90 28.24
N ARG A 114 13.34 6.57 29.33
CA ARG A 114 14.74 6.89 29.62
C ARG A 114 15.60 5.66 29.84
N LEU A 115 15.11 4.69 30.63
CA LEU A 115 15.87 3.46 30.92
C LEU A 115 15.98 2.55 29.70
N TRP A 116 14.93 2.46 28.87
CA TRP A 116 14.96 1.73 27.61
C TRP A 116 15.93 2.35 26.61
N LEU A 117 15.92 3.68 26.45
CA LEU A 117 16.88 4.39 25.61
C LEU A 117 18.32 4.18 26.09
N ALA A 118 18.55 4.21 27.41
CA ALA A 118 19.87 3.92 27.99
C ALA A 118 20.31 2.47 27.71
N ALA A 119 19.40 1.50 27.85
CA ALA A 119 19.68 0.09 27.55
C ALA A 119 20.00 -0.13 26.06
N LEU A 120 19.29 0.55 25.15
CA LEU A 120 19.58 0.47 23.71
C LEU A 120 20.90 1.14 23.34
N LYS A 121 21.25 2.26 23.99
CA LYS A 121 22.57 2.91 23.82
C LYS A 121 23.70 1.97 24.27
N ASP A 122 23.56 1.36 25.45
CA ASP A 122 24.51 0.35 25.93
C ASP A 122 24.63 -0.81 24.95
N TYR A 123 23.49 -1.34 24.47
CA TYR A 123 23.49 -2.43 23.49
C TYR A 123 24.24 -2.05 22.20
N ALA A 124 23.94 -0.87 21.63
CA ALA A 124 24.57 -0.38 20.41
C ALA A 124 26.10 -0.25 20.56
N LEU A 125 26.58 0.20 21.71
CA LEU A 125 28.01 0.29 22.01
C LEU A 125 28.65 -1.09 22.19
N LEU A 126 27.96 -2.01 22.85
CA LEU A 126 28.46 -3.36 23.13
C LEU A 126 28.52 -4.26 21.88
N THR A 127 27.74 -3.96 20.85
CA THR A 127 27.72 -4.65 19.56
C THR A 127 28.69 -4.06 18.53
N LEU A 128 29.37 -2.95 18.85
CA LEU A 128 30.35 -2.35 17.95
C LEU A 128 31.47 -3.34 17.60
N PRO A 129 31.94 -3.32 16.34
CA PRO A 129 33.15 -4.03 15.94
C PRO A 129 34.37 -3.63 16.78
N ALA A 130 35.34 -4.54 16.93
CA ALA A 130 36.50 -4.34 17.81
C ALA A 130 37.35 -3.12 17.43
N GLU A 131 37.29 -2.71 16.16
CA GLU A 131 37.93 -1.52 15.61
C GLU A 131 37.42 -0.22 16.25
N PHE A 132 36.22 -0.25 16.82
CA PHE A 132 35.58 0.88 17.50
C PHE A 132 35.58 0.76 19.02
N ALA A 133 36.38 -0.15 19.60
CA ALA A 133 36.45 -0.33 21.05
C ALA A 133 36.84 0.94 21.82
N SER A 134 37.51 1.90 21.17
CA SER A 134 37.82 3.22 21.73
C SER A 134 36.60 4.10 22.01
N GLN A 135 35.43 3.77 21.44
CA GLN A 135 34.16 4.46 21.68
C GLN A 135 33.46 3.97 22.96
N LEU A 136 33.92 2.87 23.56
CA LEU A 136 33.33 2.37 24.81
C LEU A 136 33.64 3.34 25.96
N PRO A 137 32.65 3.71 26.78
CA PRO A 137 32.89 4.56 27.94
C PRO A 137 33.89 3.91 28.91
N PRO A 138 34.91 4.65 29.39
CA PRO A 138 35.93 4.11 30.29
C PRO A 138 35.34 3.65 31.64
N ASP A 139 34.24 4.26 32.07
CA ASP A 139 33.55 3.95 33.33
C ASP A 139 32.44 2.89 33.18
N GLY A 140 32.22 2.35 31.97
CA GLY A 140 31.10 1.45 31.67
C GLY A 140 29.82 2.17 31.25
N GLY A 141 28.81 1.39 30.88
CA GLY A 141 27.51 1.90 30.42
C GLY A 141 26.53 2.14 31.57
N ALA A 142 25.26 2.36 31.21
CA ALA A 142 24.18 2.58 32.17
C ALA A 142 23.92 1.36 33.07
N PHE A 143 24.08 0.13 32.55
CA PHE A 143 23.82 -1.10 33.30
C PHE A 143 24.97 -2.10 33.31
N TYR A 144 26.13 -1.78 32.75
CA TYR A 144 27.32 -2.65 32.76
C TYR A 144 28.58 -1.89 33.19
N THR A 145 29.52 -2.62 33.79
CA THR A 145 30.86 -2.13 34.15
C THR A 145 31.89 -2.63 33.13
N PRO A 146 33.05 -1.98 32.97
CA PRO A 146 34.09 -2.44 32.05
C PRO A 146 34.52 -3.90 32.29
N GLU A 147 34.49 -4.34 33.54
CA GLU A 147 34.85 -5.71 33.95
C GLU A 147 33.79 -6.76 33.58
N THR A 148 32.54 -6.34 33.33
CA THR A 148 31.41 -7.24 33.07
C THR A 148 30.97 -7.30 31.61
N ILE A 149 31.65 -6.58 30.70
CA ILE A 149 31.29 -6.44 29.27
C ILE A 149 30.91 -7.77 28.62
N ASP A 150 31.75 -8.80 28.73
CA ASP A 150 31.53 -10.08 28.04
C ASP A 150 30.27 -10.79 28.53
N THR A 151 30.00 -10.73 29.83
CA THR A 151 28.78 -11.32 30.41
C THR A 151 27.54 -10.46 30.15
N ALA A 152 27.70 -9.14 30.12
CA ALA A 152 26.61 -8.19 29.87
C ALA A 152 26.08 -8.33 28.44
N ARG A 153 26.95 -8.56 27.45
CA ARG A 153 26.55 -8.80 26.04
C ARG A 153 25.49 -9.89 25.91
N LEU A 154 25.61 -10.98 26.67
CA LEU A 154 24.64 -12.08 26.65
C LEU A 154 23.26 -11.63 27.19
N HIS A 155 23.25 -10.86 28.28
CA HIS A 155 22.00 -10.38 28.90
C HIS A 155 21.29 -9.35 28.01
N TYR A 156 22.06 -8.47 27.36
CA TYR A 156 21.55 -7.52 26.38
C TYR A 156 20.96 -8.21 25.15
N ARG A 157 21.66 -9.22 24.60
CA ARG A 157 21.20 -10.02 23.45
C ARG A 157 19.82 -10.65 23.67
N ASN A 158 19.47 -10.97 24.92
CA ASN A 158 18.17 -11.56 25.27
C ASN A 158 17.04 -10.54 25.52
N SER A 159 17.37 -9.25 25.63
CA SER A 159 16.46 -8.21 26.13
C SER A 159 16.24 -7.05 25.17
N TRP A 160 17.15 -6.81 24.23
CA TRP A 160 17.12 -5.63 23.36
C TRP A 160 15.89 -5.59 22.44
N ALA A 161 15.46 -6.71 21.86
CA ALA A 161 14.46 -6.69 20.79
C ALA A 161 13.07 -6.21 21.25
N PRO A 162 12.50 -6.70 22.39
CA PRO A 162 11.28 -6.14 22.93
C PRO A 162 11.42 -4.67 23.35
N ILE A 163 12.58 -4.30 23.91
CA ILE A 163 12.89 -2.91 24.31
C ILE A 163 12.90 -1.99 23.10
N LEU A 164 13.51 -2.41 21.99
CA LEU A 164 13.54 -1.65 20.73
C LEU A 164 12.13 -1.38 20.21
N HIS A 165 11.28 -2.41 20.18
CA HIS A 165 9.89 -2.28 19.74
C HIS A 165 9.08 -1.35 20.66
N ALA A 166 9.24 -1.47 21.97
CA ALA A 166 8.59 -0.58 22.93
C ALA A 166 9.00 0.89 22.75
N VAL A 167 10.29 1.16 22.53
CA VAL A 167 10.78 2.53 22.26
C VAL A 167 10.21 3.08 20.95
N ALA A 168 10.14 2.28 19.89
CA ALA A 168 9.54 2.69 18.62
C ALA A 168 8.05 3.05 18.77
N LEU A 169 7.28 2.22 19.51
CA LEU A 169 5.87 2.50 19.83
C LEU A 169 5.71 3.77 20.66
N TRP A 170 6.57 3.97 21.66
CA TRP A 170 6.55 5.17 22.50
C TRP A 170 6.83 6.45 21.70
N LEU A 171 7.87 6.45 20.86
CA LEU A 171 8.20 7.61 20.03
C LEU A 171 7.09 7.94 19.02
N ASN A 172 6.49 6.91 18.41
CA ASN A 172 5.36 7.10 17.51
C ASN A 172 4.14 7.66 18.27
N SER A 173 3.77 7.07 19.40
CA SER A 173 2.61 7.51 20.21
C SER A 173 2.72 8.95 20.74
N THR A 174 3.95 9.44 20.97
CA THR A 174 4.23 10.80 21.43
C THR A 174 4.53 11.77 20.29
N GLY A 175 4.54 11.30 19.04
CA GLY A 175 4.83 12.11 17.86
C GLY A 175 6.19 12.81 17.90
N PHE A 176 7.19 12.22 18.58
CA PHE A 176 8.51 12.84 18.78
C PHE A 176 8.48 14.22 19.49
N THR A 177 7.41 14.55 20.22
CA THR A 177 7.27 15.86 20.88
C THR A 177 7.91 15.93 22.27
N CYS A 178 8.35 14.80 22.83
CA CYS A 178 8.82 14.71 24.22
C CYS A 178 10.31 15.10 24.35
N SER A 179 10.60 16.21 25.04
CA SER A 179 11.97 16.64 25.36
C SER A 179 12.48 16.01 26.67
N GLU A 180 13.79 15.77 26.77
CA GLU A 180 14.43 15.30 28.01
C GLU A 180 14.16 16.25 29.21
N SER A 181 13.89 17.53 28.95
CA SER A 181 13.54 18.55 29.96
C SER A 181 12.12 18.37 30.54
N ALA A 182 11.15 17.98 29.71
CA ALA A 182 9.79 17.67 30.17
C ALA A 182 9.74 16.35 30.97
N GLU A 183 10.57 15.37 30.59
CA GLU A 183 10.74 14.11 31.34
C GLU A 183 11.41 14.36 32.71
N ALA A 184 12.44 15.20 32.79
CA ALA A 184 13.08 15.57 34.05
C ALA A 184 12.14 16.33 35.00
N ALA A 185 11.27 17.21 34.47
CA ALA A 185 10.27 17.94 35.24
C ALA A 185 9.14 17.02 35.76
N ALA A 186 8.67 16.07 34.95
CA ALA A 186 7.67 15.08 35.36
C ALA A 186 8.21 14.14 36.46
N ILE A 187 9.48 13.74 36.36
CA ILE A 187 10.16 12.96 37.39
C ILE A 187 10.32 13.78 38.69
N SER A 188 10.68 15.07 38.59
CA SER A 188 10.76 15.96 39.76
C SER A 188 9.41 16.10 40.48
N ALA A 189 8.29 16.06 39.74
CA ALA A 189 6.94 16.05 40.30
C ALA A 189 6.56 14.71 40.96
N LEU A 190 7.04 13.56 40.44
CA LEU A 190 6.87 12.24 41.07
C LEU A 190 7.83 11.98 42.25
N GLN A 191 9.01 12.61 42.26
CA GLN A 191 10.12 12.39 43.22
C GLN A 191 9.95 13.06 44.61
N LYS A 192 8.73 13.35 45.06
CA LYS A 192 8.51 13.58 46.52
C LYS A 192 8.83 12.33 47.37
N ARG A 193 9.25 11.21 46.77
CA ARG A 193 9.78 10.03 47.44
C ARG A 193 11.15 9.62 46.87
N SER A 194 12.22 9.92 47.62
CA SER A 194 13.60 9.39 47.55
C SER A 194 14.56 9.78 46.40
N ILE A 195 15.85 9.77 46.78
CA ILE A 195 17.09 10.29 46.17
C ILE A 195 17.31 9.78 44.73
N PRO A 196 17.82 10.62 43.79
CA PRO A 196 17.95 10.24 42.38
C PRO A 196 19.08 9.24 42.13
N VAL A 197 18.85 8.34 41.17
CA VAL A 197 19.91 7.63 40.44
C VAL A 197 20.76 8.65 39.71
N ASN A 198 22.03 8.79 40.07
CA ASN A 198 23.01 9.39 39.18
C ASN A 198 23.22 8.42 38.01
N LEU A 199 22.48 8.64 36.93
CA LEU A 199 22.90 8.20 35.60
C LEU A 199 24.17 9.01 35.30
N SER A 200 25.32 8.36 35.21
CA SER A 200 26.62 9.00 34.96
C SER A 200 26.58 9.75 33.63
N GLN A 201 26.18 11.02 33.68
CA GLN A 201 26.53 12.00 32.67
C GLN A 201 28.01 12.29 32.86
N ALA A 202 28.82 11.92 31.87
CA ALA A 202 30.22 12.29 31.81
C ALA A 202 30.36 13.82 31.96
N SER A 203 31.11 14.24 32.98
CA SER A 203 31.50 15.64 33.17
C SER A 203 32.65 15.98 32.24
N GLY A 204 32.51 17.05 31.45
CA GLY A 204 33.62 17.52 30.60
C GLY A 204 33.32 18.59 29.55
N ALA A 205 32.12 19.17 29.50
CA ALA A 205 31.83 20.45 28.82
C ALA A 205 30.40 20.84 29.22
N THR A 206 30.11 22.12 29.44
CA THR A 206 28.73 22.59 29.56
C THR A 206 27.95 22.08 28.33
N PRO A 207 26.95 21.20 28.47
CA PRO A 207 26.17 20.79 27.31
C PRO A 207 25.37 22.03 26.91
N SER A 208 25.68 22.63 25.76
CA SER A 208 24.69 23.50 25.11
C SER A 208 23.43 22.66 25.01
N ALA A 209 22.31 23.14 25.54
CA ALA A 209 21.05 22.40 25.50
C ALA A 209 20.76 22.00 24.05
N LYS A 210 20.92 20.71 23.73
CA LYS A 210 20.66 20.18 22.37
C LYS A 210 19.24 20.55 22.00
N SER A 211 19.04 20.98 20.76
CA SER A 211 17.68 21.28 20.30
C SER A 211 16.83 20.01 20.30
N LEU A 212 15.51 20.13 20.43
CA LEU A 212 14.61 18.98 20.36
C LEU A 212 14.77 18.19 19.05
N ALA A 213 15.03 18.90 17.95
CA ALA A 213 15.29 18.30 16.64
C ALA A 213 16.56 17.42 16.65
N GLU A 214 17.65 17.87 17.27
CA GLU A 214 18.88 17.08 17.41
C GLU A 214 18.67 15.84 18.29
N ILE A 215 17.94 15.97 19.40
CA ILE A 215 17.62 14.85 20.29
C ILE A 215 16.80 13.79 19.54
N ASN A 216 15.82 14.21 18.76
CA ASN A 216 15.00 13.30 17.97
C ASN A 216 15.79 12.65 16.83
N LYS A 217 16.71 13.38 16.20
CA LYS A 217 17.66 12.83 15.23
C LYS A 217 18.56 11.76 15.86
N ASP A 218 19.12 12.01 17.05
CA ASP A 218 19.93 11.04 17.79
C ASP A 218 19.11 9.77 18.12
N ARG A 219 17.85 9.93 18.54
CA ARG A 219 16.92 8.81 18.81
C ARG A 219 16.59 8.01 17.55
N MET A 220 16.37 8.69 16.42
CA MET A 220 16.15 8.05 15.12
C MET A 220 17.36 7.22 14.69
N HIS A 221 18.55 7.80 14.73
CA HIS A 221 19.79 7.10 14.38
C HIS A 221 20.08 5.91 15.29
N LEU A 222 19.78 6.01 16.59
CA LEU A 222 19.95 4.89 17.51
C LEU A 222 19.06 3.69 17.11
N ILE A 223 17.78 3.93 16.86
CA ILE A 223 16.81 2.86 16.54
C ILE A 223 17.10 2.27 15.16
N LEU A 224 17.32 3.11 14.15
CA LEU A 224 17.69 2.67 12.80
C LEU A 224 19.03 1.93 12.82
N GLY A 225 20.03 2.45 13.53
CA GLY A 225 21.37 1.86 13.64
C GLY A 225 21.33 0.46 14.26
N VAL A 226 20.66 0.31 15.42
CA VAL A 226 20.47 -1.00 16.06
C VAL A 226 19.73 -1.97 15.15
N SER A 227 18.69 -1.50 14.46
CA SER A 227 17.88 -2.32 13.56
C SER A 227 18.66 -2.80 12.33
N ILE A 228 19.33 -1.87 11.64
CA ILE A 228 20.15 -2.15 10.45
C ILE A 228 21.30 -3.08 10.82
N GLN A 229 22.02 -2.80 11.91
CA GLN A 229 23.13 -3.64 12.36
C GLN A 229 22.69 -5.10 12.58
N PHE A 230 21.54 -5.31 13.23
CA PHE A 230 21.01 -6.65 13.47
C PHE A 230 20.52 -7.33 12.19
N LEU A 231 19.73 -6.62 11.37
CA LEU A 231 19.11 -7.19 10.16
C LEU A 231 20.10 -7.40 9.00
N CYS A 232 21.26 -6.72 9.02
CA CYS A 232 22.31 -6.90 8.01
C CYS A 232 22.81 -8.35 7.93
N SER A 233 22.90 -9.03 9.07
CA SER A 233 23.40 -10.40 9.16
C SER A 233 22.88 -11.08 10.43
N PRO A 234 21.58 -11.43 10.48
CA PRO A 234 21.03 -12.13 11.63
C PRO A 234 21.60 -13.54 11.63
N ARG A 235 22.22 -13.93 12.75
CA ARG A 235 22.79 -15.28 12.88
C ARG A 235 21.66 -16.31 12.82
N PRO A 236 21.82 -17.46 12.14
CA PRO A 236 20.76 -18.47 12.03
C PRO A 236 20.24 -18.99 13.38
N GLU A 237 21.03 -18.88 14.45
CA GLU A 237 20.67 -19.30 15.80
C GLU A 237 19.83 -18.25 16.56
N GLU A 238 19.61 -17.06 15.99
CA GLU A 238 18.75 -16.05 16.60
C GLU A 238 17.28 -16.52 16.61
N PRO A 239 16.54 -16.22 17.69
CA PRO A 239 15.10 -16.48 17.72
C PRO A 239 14.38 -15.61 16.68
N VAL A 240 13.39 -16.19 15.99
CA VAL A 240 12.56 -15.50 14.98
C VAL A 240 11.89 -14.28 15.60
N GLU A 241 11.57 -14.35 16.89
CA GLU A 241 10.97 -13.29 17.69
C GLU A 241 11.80 -12.00 17.70
N HIS A 242 13.14 -12.09 17.66
CA HIS A 242 14.01 -10.91 17.58
C HIS A 242 13.91 -10.24 16.20
N VAL A 243 13.87 -11.04 15.13
CA VAL A 243 13.69 -10.53 13.76
C VAL A 243 12.32 -9.88 13.60
N THR A 244 11.27 -10.53 14.09
CA THR A 244 9.91 -9.97 14.02
C THR A 244 9.78 -8.69 14.84
N ALA A 245 10.32 -8.66 16.07
CA ALA A 245 10.25 -7.45 16.91
C ALA A 245 11.04 -6.29 16.29
N CYS A 246 12.19 -6.55 15.67
CA CYS A 246 12.97 -5.54 14.97
C CYS A 246 12.23 -4.98 13.74
N LEU A 247 11.63 -5.84 12.91
CA LEU A 247 10.83 -5.41 11.76
C LEU A 247 9.56 -4.66 12.18
N GLN A 248 8.91 -5.09 13.26
CA GLN A 248 7.76 -4.37 13.84
C GLN A 248 8.17 -3.01 14.40
N ALA A 249 9.34 -2.91 15.03
CA ALA A 249 9.90 -1.65 15.49
C ALA A 249 10.14 -0.69 14.32
N LEU A 250 10.77 -1.15 13.24
CA LEU A 250 10.97 -0.36 12.03
C LEU A 250 9.64 0.06 11.40
N HIS A 251 8.71 -0.87 11.20
CA HIS A 251 7.39 -0.55 10.65
C HIS A 251 6.67 0.52 11.50
N THR A 252 6.69 0.37 12.82
CA THR A 252 6.07 1.31 13.75
C THR A 252 6.77 2.67 13.75
N LEU A 253 8.10 2.69 13.68
CA LEU A 253 8.86 3.93 13.61
C LEU A 253 8.47 4.71 12.36
N LEU A 254 8.45 4.05 11.20
CA LEU A 254 8.15 4.66 9.89
C LEU A 254 6.67 4.98 9.66
N ASP A 255 5.78 4.54 10.55
CA ASP A 255 4.38 4.96 10.52
C ASP A 255 4.24 6.44 10.94
N SER A 256 5.18 6.94 11.76
CA SER A 256 5.21 8.34 12.21
C SER A 256 5.61 9.30 11.07
N PRO A 257 4.91 10.44 10.90
CA PRO A 257 5.25 11.42 9.87
C PRO A 257 6.66 11.99 10.05
N TYR A 258 7.12 12.20 11.29
CA TYR A 258 8.48 12.69 11.56
C TYR A 258 9.56 11.73 11.03
N ALA A 259 9.37 10.43 11.24
CA ALA A 259 10.31 9.42 10.77
C ALA A 259 10.29 9.29 9.24
N ARG A 260 9.12 9.45 8.61
CA ARG A 260 8.99 9.45 7.14
C ARG A 260 9.74 10.61 6.52
N ILE A 261 9.58 11.82 7.06
CA ILE A 261 10.32 13.00 6.61
C ILE A 261 11.82 12.76 6.75
N HIS A 262 12.28 12.26 7.90
CA HIS A 262 13.70 11.99 8.15
C HIS A 262 14.31 10.98 7.14
N ILE A 263 13.59 9.94 6.73
CA ILE A 263 14.09 8.99 5.71
C ILE A 263 13.98 9.58 4.30
N ALA A 264 12.97 10.39 4.02
CA ALA A 264 12.79 10.97 2.69
C ALA A 264 13.78 12.10 2.40
N GLU A 265 14.22 12.84 3.42
CA GLU A 265 15.28 13.85 3.33
C GLU A 265 16.62 13.26 2.87
N ASP A 266 16.99 12.09 3.41
CA ASP A 266 18.19 11.34 3.03
C ASP A 266 17.80 9.98 2.43
N GLN A 267 17.51 9.99 1.12
CA GLN A 267 17.09 8.82 0.36
C GLN A 267 18.07 7.64 0.45
N LEU A 268 19.37 7.88 0.72
CA LEU A 268 20.36 6.82 0.86
C LEU A 268 20.03 5.90 2.04
N ILE A 269 19.50 6.45 3.14
CA ILE A 269 19.05 5.66 4.29
C ILE A 269 17.94 4.69 3.87
N GLY A 270 16.99 5.16 3.04
CA GLY A 270 15.93 4.33 2.47
C GLY A 270 16.48 3.20 1.60
N VAL A 271 17.44 3.51 0.71
CA VAL A 271 18.08 2.54 -0.19
C VAL A 271 18.88 1.49 0.57
N GLU A 272 19.66 1.90 1.58
CA GLU A 272 20.41 0.99 2.44
C GLU A 272 19.47 0.07 3.22
N LEU A 273 18.39 0.61 3.80
CA LEU A 273 17.41 -0.18 4.51
C LEU A 273 16.73 -1.20 3.58
N LEU A 274 16.32 -0.82 2.37
CA LEU A 274 15.78 -1.75 1.38
C LEU A 274 16.80 -2.85 1.01
N SER A 275 18.08 -2.50 0.86
CA SER A 275 19.15 -3.46 0.57
C SER A 275 19.38 -4.44 1.72
N VAL A 276 19.28 -3.98 2.97
CA VAL A 276 19.32 -4.83 4.18
C VAL A 276 18.14 -5.79 4.19
N LEU A 277 16.93 -5.29 3.94
CA LEU A 277 15.72 -6.11 3.89
C LEU A 277 15.76 -7.14 2.74
N HIS A 278 16.30 -6.77 1.58
CA HIS A 278 16.51 -7.72 0.48
C HIS A 278 17.44 -8.87 0.91
N ARG A 279 18.60 -8.56 1.51
CA ARG A 279 19.54 -9.59 2.01
C ARG A 279 18.94 -10.46 3.11
N LEU A 280 18.12 -9.87 3.98
CA LEU A 280 17.36 -10.61 4.97
C LEU A 280 16.45 -11.64 4.30
N LEU A 281 15.70 -11.26 3.26
CA LEU A 281 14.82 -12.18 2.53
C LEU A 281 15.56 -13.32 1.79
N LEU A 282 16.84 -13.11 1.41
CA LEU A 282 17.67 -14.16 0.81
C LEU A 282 17.98 -15.30 1.80
N THR A 283 18.06 -14.97 3.10
CA THR A 283 18.55 -15.88 4.14
C THR A 283 17.45 -16.33 5.11
N TRP A 284 16.40 -15.51 5.30
CA TRP A 284 15.28 -15.74 6.20
C TRP A 284 13.95 -15.80 5.44
N ASN A 285 13.35 -16.99 5.40
CA ASN A 285 12.17 -17.28 4.59
C ASN A 285 10.84 -17.61 5.32
N PRO A 286 10.63 -17.35 6.63
CA PRO A 286 9.29 -17.55 7.20
C PRO A 286 8.31 -16.52 6.59
N PRO A 287 7.11 -16.91 6.14
CA PRO A 287 6.15 -16.01 5.48
C PRO A 287 5.75 -14.81 6.35
N SER A 288 5.69 -14.97 7.67
CA SER A 288 5.44 -13.90 8.64
C SER A 288 6.50 -12.79 8.57
N VAL A 289 7.77 -13.15 8.43
CA VAL A 289 8.87 -12.18 8.25
C VAL A 289 8.78 -11.51 6.89
N GLN A 290 8.47 -12.25 5.82
CA GLN A 290 8.30 -11.66 4.49
C GLN A 290 7.18 -10.61 4.48
N LEU A 291 6.07 -10.88 5.17
CA LEU A 291 4.95 -9.94 5.27
C LEU A 291 5.35 -8.67 6.03
N LEU A 292 6.08 -8.82 7.14
CA LEU A 292 6.62 -7.68 7.89
C LEU A 292 7.60 -6.86 7.04
N VAL A 293 8.49 -7.53 6.30
CA VAL A 293 9.41 -6.85 5.36
C VAL A 293 8.62 -6.06 4.32
N THR A 294 7.60 -6.66 3.67
CA THR A 294 6.76 -5.92 2.71
C THR A 294 6.03 -4.74 3.35
N GLY A 295 5.62 -4.85 4.61
CA GLY A 295 5.05 -3.73 5.36
C GLY A 295 6.04 -2.59 5.57
N VAL A 296 7.29 -2.88 5.96
CA VAL A 296 8.35 -1.87 6.10
C VAL A 296 8.64 -1.21 4.75
N VAL A 297 8.75 -2.00 3.68
CA VAL A 297 8.95 -1.49 2.30
C VAL A 297 7.82 -0.53 1.91
N GLN A 298 6.56 -0.87 2.22
CA GLN A 298 5.43 0.00 1.93
C GLN A 298 5.52 1.34 2.68
N GLN A 299 5.98 1.36 3.93
CA GLN A 299 6.17 2.61 4.67
C GLN A 299 7.30 3.47 4.10
N ILE A 300 8.39 2.85 3.62
CA ILE A 300 9.48 3.57 2.93
C ILE A 300 8.98 4.21 1.63
N VAL A 301 8.21 3.46 0.82
CA VAL A 301 7.63 3.98 -0.42
C VAL A 301 6.67 5.13 -0.13
N ARG A 302 5.77 4.99 0.87
CA ARG A 302 4.87 6.07 1.30
C ARG A 302 5.63 7.31 1.74
N ALA A 303 6.72 7.16 2.51
CA ALA A 303 7.54 8.28 2.93
C ALA A 303 8.10 9.07 1.74
N ALA A 304 8.60 8.37 0.72
CA ALA A 304 9.11 8.99 -0.49
C ALA A 304 8.00 9.67 -1.31
N GLN A 305 6.81 9.06 -1.37
CA GLN A 305 5.64 9.64 -2.06
C GLN A 305 5.18 10.94 -1.38
N ASP A 306 5.01 10.91 -0.06
CA ASP A 306 4.59 12.06 0.74
C ASP A 306 5.55 13.24 0.54
N TYR A 307 6.86 12.97 0.59
CA TYR A 307 7.90 13.98 0.40
C TYR A 307 7.89 14.57 -1.02
N LEU A 308 7.77 13.74 -2.06
CA LEU A 308 7.68 14.24 -3.44
C LEU A 308 6.40 15.03 -3.67
N GLN A 309 5.29 14.61 -3.06
CA GLN A 309 4.01 15.32 -3.15
C GLN A 309 4.07 16.67 -2.45
N GLU A 310 4.67 16.74 -1.26
CA GLU A 310 4.90 18.00 -0.54
C GLU A 310 5.78 18.95 -1.37
N LYS A 311 6.87 18.46 -1.94
CA LYS A 311 7.76 19.24 -2.81
C LYS A 311 7.07 19.72 -4.09
N ARG A 312 6.17 18.92 -4.66
CA ARG A 312 5.34 19.33 -5.80
C ARG A 312 4.35 20.43 -5.40
N ASN A 313 3.77 20.34 -4.21
CA ASN A 313 2.85 21.37 -3.71
C ASN A 313 3.57 22.70 -3.47
N THR A 314 4.77 22.69 -2.87
CA THR A 314 5.55 23.92 -2.65
C THR A 314 5.97 24.59 -3.95
N LEU A 315 6.31 23.81 -4.99
CA LEU A 315 6.62 24.36 -6.31
C LEU A 315 5.41 25.00 -6.97
N ASN A 316 4.22 24.42 -6.86
CA ASN A 316 3.00 25.01 -7.43
C ASN A 316 2.62 26.37 -6.79
N GLU A 317 3.03 26.62 -5.55
CA GLU A 317 2.84 27.91 -4.88
C GLU A 317 3.87 28.96 -5.33
N ASP A 318 5.12 28.54 -5.62
CA ASP A 318 6.23 29.41 -6.02
C ASP A 318 6.35 29.64 -7.56
N ASP A 319 5.85 28.72 -8.40
CA ASP A 319 5.95 28.74 -9.89
C ASP A 319 4.94 29.68 -10.57
N MET A 320 4.19 30.50 -9.81
CA MET A 320 3.45 31.61 -10.39
C MET A 320 4.36 32.67 -11.06
N GLU A 321 5.69 32.58 -10.90
CA GLU A 321 6.66 33.57 -11.42
C GLU A 321 7.88 33.03 -12.21
N LYS A 322 8.08 31.73 -12.48
CA LYS A 322 9.24 31.25 -13.30
C LYS A 322 8.95 30.08 -14.26
N GLU A 323 9.52 30.18 -15.47
CA GLU A 323 9.31 29.32 -16.66
C GLU A 323 10.13 28.00 -16.72
N SER A 324 10.58 27.43 -15.59
CA SER A 324 11.31 26.15 -15.62
C SER A 324 10.93 25.24 -14.45
N CYS A 325 9.99 24.33 -14.68
CA CYS A 325 9.58 23.35 -13.68
C CYS A 325 10.70 22.31 -13.47
N PRO A 326 11.29 22.16 -12.27
CA PRO A 326 12.32 21.16 -12.05
C PRO A 326 11.72 19.75 -12.17
N VAL A 327 12.36 18.88 -12.95
CA VAL A 327 11.98 17.47 -13.09
C VAL A 327 12.10 16.77 -11.73
N LEU A 328 10.97 16.61 -11.03
CA LEU A 328 10.89 15.93 -9.74
C LEU A 328 10.67 14.43 -9.93
N GLY A 329 11.40 13.63 -9.15
CA GLY A 329 11.32 12.16 -9.14
C GLY A 329 12.62 11.50 -9.61
N GLU A 330 12.72 10.19 -9.41
CA GLU A 330 13.88 9.40 -9.86
C GLU A 330 13.88 9.18 -11.38
N GLY A 331 15.06 9.17 -11.99
CA GLY A 331 15.25 9.01 -13.43
C GLY A 331 15.65 10.31 -14.15
N GLY A 332 15.20 11.47 -13.64
CA GLY A 332 15.44 12.78 -14.26
C GLY A 332 15.14 12.77 -15.76
N ASP A 333 15.91 13.53 -16.53
CA ASP A 333 15.77 13.64 -17.99
C ASP A 333 16.22 12.36 -18.72
N SER A 334 17.04 11.54 -18.04
CA SER A 334 17.64 10.32 -18.61
C SER A 334 16.74 9.07 -18.49
N GLY A 335 15.73 9.12 -17.62
CA GLY A 335 14.94 7.95 -17.21
C GLY A 335 15.75 6.84 -16.52
N GLY A 336 17.01 7.08 -16.17
CA GLY A 336 17.93 6.07 -15.66
C GLY A 336 17.82 5.87 -14.15
N LEU A 337 17.48 4.66 -13.71
CA LEU A 337 17.55 4.26 -12.31
C LEU A 337 18.90 3.60 -12.03
N ILE A 338 19.66 4.15 -11.07
CA ILE A 338 21.02 3.67 -10.76
C ILE A 338 20.97 2.66 -9.61
N PRO A 339 21.42 1.40 -9.81
CA PRO A 339 21.50 0.41 -8.74
C PRO A 339 22.32 0.91 -7.55
N GLY A 340 21.85 0.66 -6.34
CA GLY A 340 22.50 1.09 -5.09
C GLY A 340 22.36 2.58 -4.75
N LYS A 341 21.68 3.37 -5.59
CA LYS A 341 21.33 4.78 -5.32
C LYS A 341 19.85 5.10 -5.48
N SER A 342 19.16 4.34 -6.34
CA SER A 342 17.73 4.51 -6.62
C SER A 342 16.89 3.71 -5.63
N LEU A 343 15.95 4.39 -4.96
CA LEU A 343 14.96 3.80 -4.08
C LEU A 343 13.98 2.94 -4.88
N VAL A 344 13.58 3.41 -6.06
CA VAL A 344 12.68 2.69 -6.97
C VAL A 344 13.32 1.38 -7.41
N PHE A 345 14.57 1.40 -7.84
CA PHE A 345 15.30 0.20 -8.24
C PHE A 345 15.44 -0.80 -7.09
N ALA A 346 15.88 -0.35 -5.91
CA ALA A 346 16.04 -1.21 -4.74
C ALA A 346 14.70 -1.85 -4.31
N THR A 347 13.60 -1.08 -4.40
CA THR A 347 12.26 -1.60 -4.12
C THR A 347 11.83 -2.62 -5.17
N MET A 348 12.02 -2.32 -6.46
CA MET A 348 11.71 -3.27 -7.54
C MET A 348 12.50 -4.57 -7.39
N GLU A 349 13.79 -4.50 -7.09
CA GLU A 349 14.65 -5.67 -6.92
C GLU A 349 14.14 -6.58 -5.79
N LEU A 350 13.77 -5.99 -4.65
CA LEU A 350 13.17 -6.71 -3.51
C LEU A 350 11.81 -7.32 -3.86
N LEU A 351 10.91 -6.55 -4.47
CA LEU A 351 9.57 -7.03 -4.81
C LEU A 351 9.61 -8.10 -5.89
N MET A 352 10.48 -7.96 -6.89
CA MET A 352 10.71 -8.99 -7.91
C MET A 352 11.31 -10.25 -7.31
N PHE A 353 12.17 -10.16 -6.30
CA PHE A 353 12.64 -11.34 -5.57
C PHE A 353 11.47 -12.10 -4.92
N ILE A 354 10.57 -11.39 -4.21
CA ILE A 354 9.38 -12.01 -3.60
C ILE A 354 8.49 -12.63 -4.68
N LEU A 355 8.21 -11.91 -5.76
CA LEU A 355 7.36 -12.38 -6.84
C LEU A 355 7.95 -13.59 -7.55
N VAL A 356 9.19 -13.56 -8.01
CA VAL A 356 9.83 -14.70 -8.71
C VAL A 356 9.93 -15.93 -7.79
N ARG A 357 10.12 -15.73 -6.48
CA ARG A 357 10.17 -16.83 -5.51
C ARG A 357 8.83 -17.53 -5.33
N HIS A 358 7.73 -16.78 -5.22
CA HIS A 358 6.39 -17.35 -5.07
C HIS A 358 5.74 -17.68 -6.43
N MET A 359 6.23 -17.10 -7.51
CA MET A 359 5.75 -17.24 -8.89
C MET A 359 6.91 -17.46 -9.86
N PRO A 360 7.56 -18.64 -9.85
CA PRO A 360 8.72 -18.93 -10.69
C PRO A 360 8.41 -18.84 -12.20
N HIS A 361 7.15 -18.96 -12.60
CA HIS A 361 6.69 -18.80 -13.99
C HIS A 361 6.83 -17.35 -14.53
N LEU A 362 7.02 -16.35 -13.67
CA LEU A 362 7.32 -14.98 -14.09
C LEU A 362 8.76 -14.82 -14.62
N SER A 363 9.65 -15.78 -14.33
CA SER A 363 10.99 -15.82 -14.89
C SER A 363 10.99 -16.51 -16.25
N THR A 364 11.14 -15.72 -17.32
CA THR A 364 11.23 -16.24 -18.70
C THR A 364 12.43 -17.17 -18.94
N LYS A 365 13.41 -17.21 -18.02
CA LYS A 365 14.61 -18.06 -18.11
C LYS A 365 14.42 -19.49 -17.61
N MET A 366 13.29 -19.82 -16.97
CA MET A 366 13.09 -21.13 -16.33
C MET A 366 12.33 -22.15 -17.20
N SER A 367 12.01 -21.81 -18.46
CA SER A 367 11.20 -22.65 -19.36
C SER A 367 11.98 -23.77 -20.08
N ASP A 368 13.32 -23.77 -20.06
CA ASP A 368 14.15 -24.65 -20.90
C ASP A 368 14.76 -25.88 -20.19
N SER A 369 14.35 -26.18 -18.94
CA SER A 369 14.80 -27.41 -18.26
C SER A 369 13.77 -28.54 -18.34
N PRO A 370 14.08 -29.67 -19.00
CA PRO A 370 13.13 -30.78 -19.22
C PRO A 370 12.86 -31.63 -17.95
N SER A 371 13.29 -31.20 -16.76
CA SER A 371 13.18 -31.95 -15.50
C SER A 371 12.09 -31.46 -14.53
N HIS A 372 11.36 -30.37 -14.83
CA HIS A 372 10.26 -29.93 -13.98
C HIS A 372 8.91 -30.33 -14.57
N ILE A 373 8.36 -31.44 -14.09
CA ILE A 373 6.91 -31.68 -14.12
C ILE A 373 6.31 -30.48 -13.35
N ALA A 374 5.59 -29.60 -14.06
CA ALA A 374 4.84 -28.50 -13.47
C ALA A 374 3.75 -29.07 -12.55
N THR A 375 4.14 -29.38 -11.31
CA THR A 375 3.22 -29.65 -10.23
C THR A 375 2.52 -28.33 -9.95
N LYS A 376 1.23 -28.24 -10.31
CA LYS A 376 0.32 -27.19 -9.85
C LYS A 376 0.38 -27.16 -8.33
N THR A 377 1.24 -26.30 -7.79
CA THR A 377 1.46 -26.19 -6.36
C THR A 377 0.57 -25.07 -5.89
N ARG A 378 -0.49 -25.43 -5.15
CA ARG A 378 -1.40 -24.45 -4.54
C ARG A 378 -0.61 -23.39 -3.80
N LEU A 379 -0.75 -22.12 -4.17
CA LEU A 379 -0.23 -21.03 -3.37
C LEU A 379 -0.90 -21.05 -1.99
N SER A 380 -0.10 -21.00 -0.94
CA SER A 380 -0.59 -20.78 0.43
C SER A 380 -1.28 -19.42 0.51
N GLU A 381 -2.27 -19.28 1.40
CA GLU A 381 -2.94 -17.99 1.66
C GLU A 381 -1.94 -16.89 2.02
N GLU A 382 -0.87 -17.23 2.74
CA GLU A 382 0.21 -16.30 3.10
C GLU A 382 1.02 -15.85 1.88
N SER A 383 1.36 -16.78 0.97
CA SER A 383 2.02 -16.47 -0.31
C SER A 383 1.14 -15.59 -1.20
N ALA A 384 -0.16 -15.84 -1.20
CA ALA A 384 -1.14 -15.00 -1.89
C ALA A 384 -1.19 -13.57 -1.34
N ARG A 385 -1.21 -13.40 -0.01
CA ARG A 385 -1.12 -12.07 0.62
C ARG A 385 0.18 -11.35 0.29
N LEU A 386 1.30 -12.08 0.24
CA LEU A 386 2.61 -11.54 -0.15
C LEU A 386 2.63 -11.04 -1.60
N VAL A 387 2.13 -11.84 -2.54
CA VAL A 387 2.01 -11.44 -3.95
C VAL A 387 1.11 -10.21 -4.08
N ALA A 388 -0.03 -10.18 -3.36
CA ALA A 388 -0.93 -9.02 -3.36
C ALA A 388 -0.24 -7.75 -2.85
N ALA A 389 0.48 -7.84 -1.73
CA ALA A 389 1.23 -6.72 -1.16
C ALA A 389 2.32 -6.25 -2.12
N ALA A 390 3.08 -7.17 -2.72
CA ALA A 390 4.16 -6.84 -3.66
C ALA A 390 3.63 -6.15 -4.92
N VAL A 391 2.54 -6.65 -5.52
CA VAL A 391 1.91 -6.02 -6.70
C VAL A 391 1.35 -4.64 -6.35
N THR A 392 0.77 -4.48 -5.16
CA THR A 392 0.25 -3.18 -4.70
C THR A 392 1.39 -2.16 -4.61
N ILE A 393 2.49 -2.51 -3.94
CA ILE A 393 3.64 -1.59 -3.81
C ILE A 393 4.27 -1.32 -5.19
N LEU A 394 4.40 -2.32 -6.06
CA LEU A 394 4.88 -2.12 -7.44
C LEU A 394 3.99 -1.14 -8.23
N SER A 395 2.68 -1.14 -7.99
CA SER A 395 1.76 -0.18 -8.62
C SER A 395 1.93 1.24 -8.10
N ASP A 396 2.51 1.40 -6.91
CA ASP A 396 2.74 2.69 -6.27
C ASP A 396 4.07 3.32 -6.73
N LEU A 397 5.06 2.52 -7.12
CA LEU A 397 6.41 2.97 -7.48
C LEU A 397 6.50 4.02 -8.59
N PRO A 398 5.72 3.95 -9.68
CA PRO A 398 5.87 4.92 -10.76
C PRO A 398 5.62 6.37 -10.36
N SER A 399 4.81 6.61 -9.32
CA SER A 399 4.61 7.95 -8.73
C SER A 399 5.88 8.58 -8.16
N LEU A 400 6.94 7.78 -7.93
CA LEU A 400 8.26 8.23 -7.49
C LEU A 400 9.20 8.57 -8.65
N CYS A 401 8.85 8.22 -9.88
CA CYS A 401 9.67 8.47 -11.07
C CYS A 401 9.40 9.85 -11.67
N SER A 402 10.38 10.42 -12.36
CA SER A 402 10.20 11.65 -13.13
C SER A 402 9.22 11.47 -14.30
N PRO A 403 8.38 12.48 -14.61
CA PRO A 403 7.59 12.46 -15.83
C PRO A 403 8.54 12.58 -17.04
N ALA A 404 8.44 11.66 -18.00
CA ALA A 404 9.25 11.71 -19.22
C ALA A 404 8.87 12.93 -20.07
N GLU A 405 9.84 13.80 -20.40
CA GLU A 405 9.58 15.09 -21.06
C GLU A 405 9.13 15.00 -22.54
N ASP A 406 9.07 13.83 -23.20
CA ASP A 406 8.87 13.78 -24.66
C ASP A 406 7.89 12.74 -25.22
N SER A 407 6.84 12.36 -24.48
CA SER A 407 5.72 11.63 -25.12
C SER A 407 4.37 11.78 -24.42
N VAL A 408 3.67 12.91 -24.68
CA VAL A 408 2.23 13.11 -24.38
C VAL A 408 1.92 13.08 -22.86
N PRO A 409 0.91 13.81 -22.34
CA PRO A 409 0.71 13.89 -20.89
C PRO A 409 0.35 12.51 -20.30
N VAL A 410 1.03 12.14 -19.21
CA VAL A 410 0.74 11.07 -18.23
C VAL A 410 0.60 9.63 -18.78
N PRO A 411 1.72 8.99 -19.18
CA PRO A 411 1.78 7.55 -19.48
C PRO A 411 1.85 6.64 -18.24
N ASP A 412 1.91 7.19 -17.02
CA ASP A 412 2.07 6.37 -15.81
C ASP A 412 0.83 5.52 -15.50
N GLU A 413 -0.35 6.15 -15.34
CA GLU A 413 -1.57 5.42 -15.01
C GLU A 413 -1.93 4.37 -16.07
N VAL A 414 -1.76 4.70 -17.35
CA VAL A 414 -2.02 3.76 -18.45
C VAL A 414 -1.03 2.59 -18.44
N SER A 415 0.26 2.84 -18.19
CA SER A 415 1.28 1.80 -18.11
C SER A 415 1.04 0.88 -16.91
N MET A 416 0.69 1.45 -15.75
CA MET A 416 0.31 0.69 -14.56
C MET A 416 -0.93 -0.17 -14.82
N LEU A 417 -2.00 0.38 -15.38
CA LEU A 417 -3.21 -0.40 -15.71
C LEU A 417 -2.90 -1.52 -16.71
N THR A 418 -2.02 -1.25 -17.68
CA THR A 418 -1.57 -2.25 -18.66
C THR A 418 -0.80 -3.37 -17.96
N ALA A 419 0.13 -3.03 -17.05
CA ALA A 419 0.87 -4.01 -16.27
C ALA A 419 -0.05 -4.85 -15.38
N ILE A 420 -1.04 -4.23 -14.72
CA ILE A 420 -2.07 -4.93 -13.94
C ILE A 420 -2.87 -5.87 -14.84
N ALA A 421 -3.32 -5.41 -16.01
CA ALA A 421 -4.08 -6.25 -16.94
C ALA A 421 -3.25 -7.45 -17.45
N LEU A 422 -1.99 -7.23 -17.80
CA LEU A 422 -1.06 -8.30 -18.22
C LEU A 422 -0.78 -9.28 -17.07
N PHE A 423 -0.63 -8.77 -15.85
CA PHE A 423 -0.46 -9.60 -14.67
C PHE A 423 -1.71 -10.46 -14.43
N LEU A 424 -2.92 -9.88 -14.47
CA LEU A 424 -4.17 -10.62 -14.31
C LEU A 424 -4.36 -11.68 -15.42
N TRP A 425 -3.89 -11.39 -16.63
CA TRP A 425 -3.92 -12.33 -17.76
C TRP A 425 -2.92 -13.49 -17.62
N SER A 426 -1.76 -13.22 -17.03
CA SER A 426 -0.69 -14.22 -16.84
C SER A 426 -0.80 -14.95 -15.49
N ALA A 427 -1.56 -14.42 -14.55
CA ALA A 427 -1.73 -14.99 -13.22
C ALA A 427 -2.47 -16.34 -13.25
N GLY A 428 -1.99 -17.29 -12.44
CA GLY A 428 -2.67 -18.56 -12.24
C GLY A 428 -4.04 -18.37 -11.56
N SER A 429 -4.96 -19.33 -11.76
CA SER A 429 -6.31 -19.31 -11.19
C SER A 429 -6.37 -19.19 -9.66
N GLU A 430 -5.27 -19.52 -8.99
CA GLU A 430 -5.13 -19.50 -7.53
C GLU A 430 -4.92 -18.08 -6.97
N ILE A 431 -4.31 -17.18 -7.75
CA ILE A 431 -3.99 -15.79 -7.36
C ILE A 431 -5.17 -14.87 -7.64
N ILE A 432 -5.86 -15.15 -8.74
CA ILE A 432 -7.04 -14.40 -9.19
C ILE A 432 -8.15 -14.39 -8.12
N GLY A 433 -8.22 -15.44 -7.30
CA GLY A 433 -9.20 -15.56 -6.21
C GLY A 433 -8.83 -14.81 -4.92
N VAL A 434 -7.66 -14.17 -4.85
CA VAL A 434 -7.19 -13.48 -3.64
C VAL A 434 -7.89 -12.14 -3.50
N GLN A 435 -8.75 -12.01 -2.48
CA GLN A 435 -9.63 -10.85 -2.33
C GLN A 435 -8.88 -9.51 -2.18
N SER A 436 -7.74 -9.50 -1.48
CA SER A 436 -6.94 -8.27 -1.28
C SER A 436 -6.33 -7.75 -2.58
N LEU A 437 -5.76 -8.64 -3.39
CA LEU A 437 -5.24 -8.33 -4.72
C LEU A 437 -6.35 -7.86 -5.66
N GLN A 438 -7.46 -8.61 -5.68
CA GLN A 438 -8.62 -8.28 -6.48
C GLN A 438 -9.16 -6.88 -6.14
N ASN A 439 -9.34 -6.58 -4.85
CA ASN A 439 -9.82 -5.27 -4.38
C ASN A 439 -8.85 -4.15 -4.78
N GLY A 440 -7.54 -4.36 -4.65
CA GLY A 440 -6.51 -3.40 -5.06
C GLY A 440 -6.55 -3.10 -6.56
N CYS A 441 -6.59 -4.14 -7.40
CA CYS A 441 -6.67 -3.97 -8.85
C CYS A 441 -8.00 -3.31 -9.28
N ILE A 442 -9.13 -3.74 -8.71
CA ILE A 442 -10.44 -3.14 -8.99
C ILE A 442 -10.45 -1.66 -8.60
N TYR A 443 -9.88 -1.30 -7.45
CA TYR A 443 -9.75 0.08 -7.01
C TYR A 443 -8.97 0.94 -8.01
N ARG A 444 -7.84 0.42 -8.54
CA ARG A 444 -7.06 1.12 -9.57
C ARG A 444 -7.85 1.34 -10.87
N PHE A 445 -8.54 0.33 -11.38
CA PHE A 445 -9.43 0.49 -12.53
C PHE A 445 -10.58 1.48 -12.24
N LYS A 446 -11.15 1.44 -11.04
CA LYS A 446 -12.22 2.34 -10.61
C LYS A 446 -11.75 3.80 -10.59
N ASN A 447 -10.54 4.06 -10.13
CA ASN A 447 -9.94 5.40 -10.13
C ASN A 447 -9.69 5.89 -11.56
N ALA A 448 -9.14 5.04 -12.43
CA ALA A 448 -8.90 5.37 -13.83
C ALA A 448 -10.20 5.67 -14.61
N LEU A 449 -11.30 4.96 -14.33
CA LEU A 449 -12.63 5.27 -14.88
C LEU A 449 -13.18 6.63 -14.39
N ASN A 450 -12.69 7.13 -13.26
CA ASN A 450 -13.07 8.42 -12.69
C ASN A 450 -12.08 9.55 -12.99
N SER A 451 -10.99 9.27 -13.72
CA SER A 451 -9.99 10.27 -14.10
C SER A 451 -10.61 11.39 -14.93
N CYS A 452 -10.09 12.60 -14.81
CA CYS A 452 -10.51 13.73 -15.64
C CYS A 452 -9.96 13.64 -17.08
N ASP A 453 -8.96 12.79 -17.33
CA ASP A 453 -8.34 12.64 -18.65
C ASP A 453 -9.12 11.61 -19.52
N PRO A 454 -9.69 12.05 -20.67
CA PRO A 454 -10.37 11.15 -21.59
C PRO A 454 -9.48 10.04 -22.16
N TRP A 455 -8.17 10.27 -22.30
CA TRP A 455 -7.24 9.26 -22.82
C TRP A 455 -7.06 8.10 -21.85
N VAL A 456 -6.85 8.39 -20.55
CA VAL A 456 -6.80 7.38 -19.48
C VAL A 456 -8.10 6.59 -19.43
N GLN A 457 -9.26 7.26 -19.52
CA GLN A 457 -10.56 6.59 -19.55
C GLN A 457 -10.68 5.63 -20.74
N ALA A 458 -10.33 6.07 -21.95
CA ALA A 458 -10.37 5.24 -23.16
C ALA A 458 -9.49 3.99 -23.02
N LYS A 459 -8.27 4.14 -22.51
CA LYS A 459 -7.35 3.03 -22.26
C LYS A 459 -7.86 2.10 -21.17
N CYS A 460 -8.44 2.64 -20.11
CA CYS A 460 -9.08 1.87 -19.05
C CYS A 460 -10.21 0.99 -19.62
N TYR A 461 -11.08 1.52 -20.47
CA TYR A 461 -12.11 0.72 -21.15
C TYR A 461 -11.52 -0.40 -22.02
N GLN A 462 -10.47 -0.12 -22.79
CA GLN A 462 -9.79 -1.14 -23.61
C GLN A 462 -9.20 -2.29 -22.77
N LEU A 463 -8.62 -1.97 -21.62
CA LEU A 463 -8.06 -2.96 -20.70
C LEU A 463 -9.15 -3.71 -19.94
N LEU A 464 -10.25 -3.06 -19.56
CA LEU A 464 -11.39 -3.73 -18.95
C LEU A 464 -12.07 -4.70 -19.91
N LEU A 465 -12.16 -4.33 -21.19
CA LEU A 465 -12.65 -5.21 -22.23
C LEU A 465 -11.88 -6.52 -22.25
N SER A 466 -10.55 -6.47 -22.19
CA SER A 466 -9.70 -7.66 -22.20
C SER A 466 -9.91 -8.50 -20.92
N VAL A 467 -9.95 -7.86 -19.74
CA VAL A 467 -10.22 -8.55 -18.46
C VAL A 467 -11.59 -9.23 -18.44
N PHE A 468 -12.63 -8.59 -18.98
CA PHE A 468 -13.99 -9.15 -19.05
C PHE A 468 -14.09 -10.32 -20.02
N GLN A 469 -13.34 -10.29 -21.12
CA GLN A 469 -13.29 -11.36 -22.12
C GLN A 469 -12.44 -12.56 -21.67
N HIS A 470 -11.73 -12.46 -20.56
CA HIS A 470 -10.86 -13.53 -20.08
C HIS A 470 -11.62 -14.85 -19.89
N SER A 471 -11.01 -15.95 -20.36
CA SER A 471 -11.63 -17.29 -20.37
C SER A 471 -11.95 -17.82 -18.98
N ASN A 472 -11.15 -17.45 -17.98
CA ASN A 472 -11.39 -17.78 -16.58
C ASN A 472 -12.47 -16.88 -15.96
N ARG A 473 -13.63 -17.46 -15.64
CA ARG A 473 -14.77 -16.75 -15.01
C ARG A 473 -14.52 -16.33 -13.57
N ALA A 474 -13.57 -16.96 -12.87
CA ALA A 474 -13.17 -16.51 -11.54
C ALA A 474 -12.48 -15.13 -11.57
N LEU A 475 -11.86 -14.76 -12.71
CA LEU A 475 -11.30 -13.42 -12.91
C LEU A 475 -12.36 -12.44 -13.38
N SER A 476 -13.08 -12.77 -14.45
CA SER A 476 -13.96 -11.81 -15.12
C SER A 476 -15.17 -11.42 -14.25
N THR A 477 -15.80 -12.37 -13.55
CA THR A 477 -17.06 -12.14 -12.83
C THR A 477 -16.97 -11.04 -11.76
N PRO A 478 -15.99 -11.03 -10.84
CA PRO A 478 -15.89 -10.00 -9.80
C PRO A 478 -15.61 -8.59 -10.34
N TYR A 479 -14.81 -8.49 -11.41
CA TYR A 479 -14.52 -7.23 -12.08
C TYR A 479 -15.75 -6.71 -12.84
N ILE A 480 -16.51 -7.59 -13.50
CA ILE A 480 -17.78 -7.22 -14.14
C ILE A 480 -18.75 -6.68 -13.09
N HIS A 481 -18.98 -7.39 -11.99
CA HIS A 481 -19.91 -6.93 -10.95
C HIS A 481 -19.50 -5.61 -10.30
N SER A 482 -18.20 -5.37 -10.13
CA SER A 482 -17.71 -4.17 -9.45
C SER A 482 -17.59 -2.95 -10.37
N LEU A 483 -17.26 -3.15 -11.65
CA LEU A 483 -16.89 -2.05 -12.55
C LEU A 483 -17.93 -1.80 -13.65
N ALA A 484 -18.67 -2.82 -14.12
CA ALA A 484 -19.68 -2.61 -15.17
C ALA A 484 -20.78 -1.59 -14.78
N PRO A 485 -21.29 -1.55 -13.53
CA PRO A 485 -22.24 -0.52 -13.11
C PRO A 485 -21.69 0.90 -13.27
N LEU A 486 -20.41 1.11 -12.94
CA LEU A 486 -19.74 2.41 -13.09
C LEU A 486 -19.58 2.79 -14.56
N VAL A 487 -19.25 1.83 -15.43
CA VAL A 487 -19.20 2.05 -16.89
C VAL A 487 -20.57 2.50 -17.42
N VAL A 488 -21.65 1.83 -17.02
CA VAL A 488 -23.03 2.21 -17.42
C VAL A 488 -23.38 3.61 -16.94
N GLU A 489 -23.06 3.96 -15.70
CA GLU A 489 -23.31 5.29 -15.13
C GLU A 489 -22.60 6.38 -15.91
N LYS A 490 -21.31 6.20 -16.21
CA LYS A 490 -20.50 7.15 -16.98
C LYS A 490 -21.04 7.34 -18.40
N LEU A 491 -21.42 6.25 -19.08
CA LEU A 491 -21.98 6.33 -20.43
C LEU A 491 -23.35 7.04 -20.44
N LYS A 492 -24.22 6.78 -19.46
CA LYS A 492 -25.48 7.52 -19.34
C LYS A 492 -25.28 9.01 -19.09
N ALA A 493 -24.22 9.41 -18.38
CA ALA A 493 -23.91 10.82 -18.14
C ALA A 493 -23.56 11.61 -19.42
N VAL A 494 -23.12 10.93 -20.48
CA VAL A 494 -22.78 11.54 -21.79
C VAL A 494 -24.00 12.19 -22.45
N GLU A 495 -25.21 11.74 -22.14
CA GLU A 495 -26.44 12.38 -22.63
C GLU A 495 -26.50 13.86 -22.22
N ARG A 496 -26.09 14.17 -20.97
CA ARG A 496 -26.07 15.52 -20.41
C ARG A 496 -24.81 16.29 -20.80
N ASN A 497 -23.68 15.60 -20.86
CA ASN A 497 -22.36 16.16 -21.14
C ASN A 497 -21.79 15.55 -22.43
N ARG A 498 -22.26 16.05 -23.58
CA ARG A 498 -21.85 15.53 -24.89
C ARG A 498 -20.37 15.82 -25.18
N PRO A 499 -19.68 14.96 -25.94
CA PRO A 499 -18.26 15.10 -26.20
C PRO A 499 -17.95 16.36 -27.04
N GLY A 500 -17.01 17.16 -26.55
CA GLY A 500 -16.46 18.32 -27.26
C GLY A 500 -15.19 17.99 -28.05
N SER A 501 -14.45 16.95 -27.64
CA SER A 501 -13.16 16.57 -28.21
C SER A 501 -13.17 15.16 -28.82
N SER A 502 -12.20 14.90 -29.71
CA SER A 502 -12.00 13.57 -30.30
C SER A 502 -11.60 12.51 -29.26
N ALA A 503 -10.86 12.92 -28.22
CA ALA A 503 -10.44 12.03 -27.14
C ALA A 503 -11.64 11.60 -26.26
N GLU A 504 -12.55 12.51 -25.93
CA GLU A 504 -13.80 12.18 -25.24
C GLU A 504 -14.67 11.25 -26.07
N LEU A 505 -14.80 11.51 -27.38
CA LEU A 505 -15.53 10.62 -28.28
C LEU A 505 -14.94 9.19 -28.26
N LEU A 506 -13.62 9.07 -28.34
CA LEU A 506 -12.93 7.77 -28.28
C LEU A 506 -13.24 7.05 -26.96
N ALA A 507 -13.18 7.74 -25.82
CA ALA A 507 -13.49 7.16 -24.52
C ALA A 507 -14.93 6.60 -24.48
N VAL A 508 -15.90 7.34 -25.00
CA VAL A 508 -17.31 6.89 -25.08
C VAL A 508 -17.45 5.68 -26.01
N GLN A 509 -16.79 5.69 -27.17
CA GLN A 509 -16.82 4.57 -28.12
C GLN A 509 -16.24 3.30 -27.51
N GLU A 510 -15.10 3.38 -26.83
CA GLU A 510 -14.50 2.24 -26.13
C GLU A 510 -15.39 1.74 -24.98
N GLY A 511 -16.02 2.64 -24.22
CA GLY A 511 -16.98 2.25 -23.18
C GLY A 511 -18.21 1.52 -23.74
N ILE A 512 -18.74 1.93 -24.90
CA ILE A 512 -19.83 1.23 -25.57
C ILE A 512 -19.41 -0.17 -26.02
N LYS A 513 -18.19 -0.34 -26.57
CA LYS A 513 -17.66 -1.67 -26.93
C LYS A 513 -17.58 -2.62 -25.72
N VAL A 514 -17.27 -2.09 -24.54
CA VAL A 514 -17.30 -2.87 -23.28
C VAL A 514 -18.72 -3.38 -23.00
N LEU A 515 -19.75 -2.52 -23.11
CA LEU A 515 -21.14 -2.93 -22.91
C LEU A 515 -21.63 -3.92 -23.96
N GLU A 516 -21.30 -3.72 -25.24
CA GLU A 516 -21.61 -4.65 -26.33
C GLU A 516 -21.01 -6.03 -26.07
N THR A 517 -19.78 -6.06 -25.58
CA THR A 517 -19.11 -7.30 -25.20
C THR A 517 -19.79 -7.99 -24.03
N LEU A 518 -20.26 -7.25 -23.02
CA LEU A 518 -21.05 -7.83 -21.93
C LEU A 518 -22.36 -8.44 -22.45
N VAL A 519 -23.05 -7.80 -23.40
CA VAL A 519 -24.24 -8.37 -24.06
C VAL A 519 -23.89 -9.67 -24.78
N ALA A 520 -22.77 -9.70 -25.51
CA ALA A 520 -22.31 -10.88 -26.24
C ALA A 520 -21.91 -12.05 -25.31
N LEU A 521 -21.28 -11.74 -24.18
CA LEU A 521 -20.91 -12.72 -23.14
C LEU A 521 -22.11 -13.20 -22.32
N GLY A 522 -23.19 -12.41 -22.26
CA GLY A 522 -24.40 -12.72 -21.51
C GLY A 522 -25.19 -13.90 -22.10
N GLU A 523 -25.70 -14.75 -21.20
CA GLU A 523 -26.64 -15.81 -21.54
C GLU A 523 -27.95 -15.24 -22.10
N GLU A 524 -28.64 -16.00 -22.94
CA GLU A 524 -29.83 -15.55 -23.66
C GLU A 524 -30.94 -15.00 -22.75
N GLN A 525 -31.08 -15.56 -21.54
CA GLN A 525 -32.04 -15.15 -20.52
C GLN A 525 -31.75 -13.75 -19.96
N ASN A 526 -30.47 -13.36 -19.91
CA ASN A 526 -29.99 -12.09 -19.37
C ASN A 526 -29.77 -11.02 -20.45
N ARG A 527 -29.78 -11.41 -21.73
CA ARG A 527 -29.55 -10.49 -22.87
C ARG A 527 -30.59 -9.38 -22.96
N VAL A 528 -31.84 -9.65 -22.57
CA VAL A 528 -32.91 -8.63 -22.59
C VAL A 528 -32.58 -7.50 -21.60
N GLN A 529 -32.15 -7.83 -20.39
CA GLN A 529 -31.80 -6.86 -19.35
C GLN A 529 -30.56 -6.06 -19.75
N LEU A 530 -29.53 -6.71 -20.31
CA LEU A 530 -28.31 -6.02 -20.79
C LEU A 530 -28.62 -5.09 -21.97
N LEU A 531 -29.45 -5.52 -22.92
CA LEU A 531 -29.91 -4.66 -24.02
C LEU A 531 -30.82 -3.52 -23.54
N ALA A 532 -31.57 -3.72 -22.44
CA ALA A 532 -32.33 -2.64 -21.80
C ALA A 532 -31.43 -1.55 -21.17
N LEU A 533 -30.14 -1.83 -20.97
CA LEU A 533 -29.15 -0.81 -20.59
C LEU A 533 -28.51 -0.17 -21.82
N LEU A 534 -28.10 -0.98 -22.81
CA LEU A 534 -27.36 -0.51 -23.98
C LEU A 534 -28.21 0.28 -24.98
N VAL A 535 -29.39 -0.24 -25.37
CA VAL A 535 -30.22 0.34 -26.43
C VAL A 535 -30.73 1.74 -26.05
N PRO A 536 -31.29 1.98 -24.85
CA PRO A 536 -31.69 3.33 -24.46
C PRO A 536 -30.51 4.31 -24.40
N THR A 537 -29.35 3.84 -23.95
CA THR A 537 -28.12 4.67 -23.90
C THR A 537 -27.70 5.11 -25.30
N LEU A 538 -27.65 4.19 -26.28
CA LEU A 538 -27.33 4.53 -27.67
C LEU A 538 -28.37 5.47 -28.29
N ILE A 539 -29.67 5.27 -28.00
CA ILE A 539 -30.74 6.15 -28.50
C ILE A 539 -30.61 7.57 -27.91
N SER A 540 -30.18 7.72 -26.65
CA SER A 540 -29.96 9.02 -26.01
C SER A 540 -28.91 9.88 -26.73
N TYR A 541 -27.95 9.24 -27.42
CA TYR A 541 -26.90 9.92 -28.18
C TYR A 541 -27.42 10.48 -29.51
N LEU A 542 -28.57 10.01 -30.00
CA LEU A 542 -29.15 10.49 -31.24
C LEU A 542 -29.54 11.97 -31.13
N LEU A 543 -29.24 12.74 -32.17
CA LEU A 543 -29.51 14.16 -32.28
C LEU A 543 -30.81 14.35 -33.07
N ASP A 544 -31.61 15.32 -32.66
CA ASP A 544 -32.77 15.77 -33.41
C ASP A 544 -32.33 16.74 -34.52
N GLU A 545 -33.15 16.97 -35.54
CA GLU A 545 -32.76 17.75 -36.73
C GLU A 545 -32.23 19.16 -36.40
N ASN A 546 -32.83 19.82 -35.41
CA ASN A 546 -32.41 21.15 -34.96
C ASN A 546 -31.08 21.12 -34.19
N SER A 547 -30.89 20.08 -33.36
CA SER A 547 -29.69 19.88 -32.55
C SER A 547 -28.50 19.41 -33.40
N PHE A 548 -28.77 18.69 -34.49
CA PHE A 548 -27.75 18.17 -35.40
C PHE A 548 -27.01 19.30 -36.12
N ALA A 549 -27.70 20.37 -36.51
CA ALA A 549 -27.08 21.50 -37.18
C ALA A 549 -26.05 22.23 -36.29
N SER A 550 -26.37 22.43 -35.00
CA SER A 550 -25.56 23.17 -34.03
C SER A 550 -24.52 22.32 -33.28
N ALA A 551 -24.51 21.00 -33.45
CA ALA A 551 -23.63 20.10 -32.71
C ALA A 551 -22.16 20.17 -33.17
N SER A 552 -21.24 19.91 -32.23
CA SER A 552 -19.81 19.71 -32.49
C SER A 552 -19.58 18.53 -33.45
N THR A 553 -18.44 18.51 -34.12
CA THR A 553 -18.04 17.38 -34.99
C THR A 553 -18.03 16.06 -34.22
N ALA A 554 -17.43 16.05 -33.02
CA ALA A 554 -17.40 14.88 -32.14
C ALA A 554 -18.80 14.37 -31.76
N SER A 555 -19.77 15.26 -31.50
CA SER A 555 -21.14 14.84 -31.20
C SER A 555 -21.90 14.35 -32.45
N LYS A 556 -21.56 14.82 -33.65
CA LYS A 556 -22.11 14.30 -34.92
C LYS A 556 -21.56 12.90 -35.21
N ASP A 557 -20.28 12.69 -34.95
CA ASP A 557 -19.64 11.37 -35.08
C ASP A 557 -20.19 10.38 -34.06
N LEU A 558 -20.47 10.82 -32.83
CA LEU A 558 -21.18 10.01 -31.82
C LEU A 558 -22.58 9.61 -32.30
N HIS A 559 -23.32 10.51 -32.95
CA HIS A 559 -24.64 10.23 -33.50
C HIS A 559 -24.59 9.13 -34.58
N GLU A 560 -23.68 9.25 -35.56
CA GLU A 560 -23.55 8.23 -36.61
C GLU A 560 -23.06 6.90 -36.03
N PHE A 561 -22.11 6.92 -35.09
CA PHE A 561 -21.66 5.72 -34.37
C PHE A 561 -22.82 5.02 -33.63
N ALA A 562 -23.64 5.77 -32.89
CA ALA A 562 -24.77 5.21 -32.17
C ALA A 562 -25.82 4.60 -33.12
N LEU A 563 -26.10 5.29 -34.24
CA LEU A 563 -27.02 4.81 -35.25
C LEU A 563 -26.52 3.52 -35.91
N GLN A 564 -25.24 3.44 -36.24
CA GLN A 564 -24.63 2.23 -36.81
C GLN A 564 -24.72 1.04 -35.85
N ASN A 565 -24.43 1.24 -34.56
CA ASN A 565 -24.54 0.18 -33.57
C ASN A 565 -25.98 -0.28 -33.35
N LEU A 566 -26.95 0.65 -33.29
CA LEU A 566 -28.37 0.29 -33.19
C LEU A 566 -28.85 -0.53 -34.40
N MET A 567 -28.40 -0.16 -35.61
CA MET A 567 -28.70 -0.89 -36.85
C MET A 567 -28.01 -2.26 -36.91
N HIS A 568 -26.90 -2.45 -36.21
CA HIS A 568 -26.20 -3.73 -36.10
C HIS A 568 -26.82 -4.66 -35.03
N ILE A 569 -27.14 -4.11 -33.86
CA ILE A 569 -27.71 -4.85 -32.71
C ILE A 569 -29.10 -5.38 -33.02
N GLY A 570 -29.93 -4.62 -33.74
CA GLY A 570 -31.31 -5.01 -34.07
C GLY A 570 -31.41 -6.38 -34.76
N PRO A 571 -30.70 -6.60 -35.88
CA PRO A 571 -30.63 -7.92 -36.54
C PRO A 571 -29.92 -9.00 -35.73
N LEU A 572 -28.92 -8.64 -34.91
CA LEU A 572 -28.16 -9.60 -34.09
C LEU A 572 -29.01 -10.22 -32.96
N TYR A 573 -29.88 -9.43 -32.33
CA TYR A 573 -30.70 -9.85 -31.19
C TYR A 573 -32.18 -9.48 -31.36
N PRO A 574 -32.89 -10.01 -32.38
CA PRO A 574 -34.17 -9.49 -32.83
C PRO A 574 -35.29 -9.59 -31.77
N HIS A 575 -35.36 -10.70 -31.04
CA HIS A 575 -36.39 -10.90 -29.99
C HIS A 575 -36.18 -9.95 -28.81
N ALA A 576 -34.96 -9.89 -28.29
CA ALA A 576 -34.62 -9.04 -27.15
C ALA A 576 -34.74 -7.55 -27.51
N PHE A 577 -34.26 -7.15 -28.69
CA PHE A 577 -34.39 -5.79 -29.20
C PHE A 577 -35.87 -5.37 -29.32
N LYS A 578 -36.73 -6.22 -29.90
CA LYS A 578 -38.17 -5.94 -30.02
C LYS A 578 -38.84 -5.79 -28.65
N THR A 579 -38.41 -6.57 -27.65
CA THR A 579 -38.93 -6.48 -26.28
C THR A 579 -38.57 -5.14 -25.64
N VAL A 580 -37.30 -4.72 -25.74
CA VAL A 580 -36.83 -3.43 -25.20
C VAL A 580 -37.54 -2.25 -25.89
N MET A 581 -37.63 -2.28 -27.23
CA MET A 581 -38.31 -1.24 -28.00
C MET A 581 -39.83 -1.22 -27.75
N GLY A 582 -40.43 -2.35 -27.37
CA GLY A 582 -41.84 -2.45 -26.99
C GLY A 582 -42.14 -1.85 -25.61
N ALA A 583 -41.17 -1.90 -24.69
CA ALA A 583 -41.31 -1.32 -23.35
C ALA A 583 -41.22 0.22 -23.32
N ALA A 584 -40.61 0.83 -24.34
CA ALA A 584 -40.40 2.28 -24.42
C ALA A 584 -40.74 2.82 -25.82
N PRO A 585 -42.02 3.14 -26.10
CA PRO A 585 -42.45 3.57 -27.44
C PRO A 585 -41.83 4.89 -27.89
N GLU A 586 -41.48 5.78 -26.95
CA GLU A 586 -40.81 7.06 -27.24
C GLU A 586 -39.42 6.85 -27.88
N LEU A 587 -38.66 5.86 -27.40
CA LEU A 587 -37.34 5.51 -27.95
C LEU A 587 -37.46 5.01 -29.39
N LYS A 588 -38.54 4.28 -29.70
CA LYS A 588 -38.83 3.79 -31.05
C LYS A 588 -39.07 4.92 -32.04
N VAL A 589 -39.87 5.91 -31.66
CA VAL A 589 -40.13 7.09 -32.51
C VAL A 589 -38.84 7.85 -32.79
N ARG A 590 -37.98 8.02 -31.79
CA ARG A 590 -36.70 8.72 -31.92
C ARG A 590 -35.74 7.99 -32.87
N LEU A 591 -35.63 6.66 -32.75
CA LEU A 591 -34.83 5.84 -33.65
C LEU A 591 -35.35 5.89 -35.10
N GLU A 592 -36.65 5.73 -35.31
CA GLU A 592 -37.24 5.78 -36.66
C GLU A 592 -37.00 7.15 -37.34
N THR A 593 -37.09 8.23 -36.57
CA THR A 593 -36.84 9.58 -37.06
C THR A 593 -35.38 9.75 -37.48
N ALA A 594 -34.44 9.30 -36.64
CA ALA A 594 -33.00 9.34 -36.96
C ALA A 594 -32.64 8.48 -38.18
N VAL A 595 -33.23 7.28 -38.33
CA VAL A 595 -33.01 6.41 -39.50
C VAL A 595 -33.51 7.07 -40.78
N ARG A 596 -34.71 7.66 -40.77
CA ARG A 596 -35.26 8.38 -41.94
C ARG A 596 -34.40 9.58 -42.32
N ALA A 597 -33.95 10.37 -41.34
CA ALA A 597 -33.06 11.50 -41.57
C ALA A 597 -31.71 11.07 -42.19
N SER A 598 -31.12 9.98 -41.69
CA SER A 598 -29.88 9.41 -42.24
C SER A 598 -30.05 8.88 -43.67
N GLN A 599 -31.15 8.17 -43.95
CA GLN A 599 -31.47 7.69 -45.31
C GLN A 599 -31.71 8.84 -46.30
N ALA A 600 -32.43 9.88 -45.88
CA ALA A 600 -32.66 11.07 -46.71
C ALA A 600 -31.35 11.84 -47.00
N SER A 601 -30.44 11.91 -46.03
CA SER A 601 -29.09 12.49 -46.22
C SER A 601 -28.26 11.66 -47.20
N LYS A 602 -28.20 10.33 -47.02
CA LYS A 602 -27.46 9.41 -47.92
C LYS A 602 -28.03 9.42 -49.35
N ALA A 603 -29.36 9.52 -49.51
CA ALA A 603 -30.00 9.67 -50.82
C ALA A 603 -29.63 10.99 -51.51
N LYS A 604 -29.59 12.12 -50.78
CA LYS A 604 -29.15 13.42 -51.32
C LYS A 604 -27.69 13.41 -51.79
N VAL A 605 -26.81 12.70 -51.08
CA VAL A 605 -25.39 12.53 -51.45
C VAL A 605 -25.25 11.63 -52.67
N ALA A 606 -26.03 10.55 -52.78
CA ALA A 606 -26.03 9.65 -53.94
C ALA A 606 -26.50 10.34 -55.24
N THR A 607 -27.48 11.25 -55.18
CA THR A 607 -27.90 12.08 -56.33
C THR A 607 -26.87 13.14 -56.76
N ARG A 608 -25.80 13.36 -56.00
CA ARG A 608 -24.74 14.33 -56.31
C ARG A 608 -23.49 13.70 -56.96
N GLN A 609 -23.47 12.40 -57.19
CA GLN A 609 -22.42 11.75 -57.98
C GLN A 609 -22.70 11.90 -59.48
N PRO A 610 -21.72 12.38 -60.30
CA PRO A 610 -21.90 12.46 -61.75
C PRO A 610 -21.96 11.05 -62.35
N ALA A 611 -22.87 10.85 -63.31
CA ALA A 611 -23.02 9.60 -64.04
C ALA A 611 -21.68 9.11 -64.62
N PRO A 612 -21.39 7.79 -64.62
CA PRO A 612 -20.18 7.26 -65.22
C PRO A 612 -20.17 7.56 -66.73
N ALA A 613 -19.11 8.22 -67.20
CA ALA A 613 -18.88 8.45 -68.62
C ALA A 613 -18.72 7.10 -69.35
N VAL A 614 -19.65 6.81 -70.25
CA VAL A 614 -19.56 5.66 -71.17
C VAL A 614 -18.45 5.96 -72.18
N HIS A 615 -17.24 5.44 -71.93
CA HIS A 615 -16.21 5.35 -72.95
C HIS A 615 -16.30 3.99 -73.64
N SER A 616 -16.75 4.00 -74.90
CA SER A 616 -16.74 2.87 -75.82
C SER A 616 -15.31 2.42 -76.12
N ALA A 617 -14.94 1.20 -75.74
CA ALA A 617 -13.71 0.56 -76.20
C ALA A 617 -13.94 -0.13 -77.56
N PRO A 618 -13.09 0.07 -78.58
CA PRO A 618 -13.22 -0.63 -79.85
C PRO A 618 -12.73 -2.08 -79.71
N THR A 619 -13.47 -2.98 -80.34
CA THR A 619 -13.24 -4.43 -80.36
C THR A 619 -12.22 -4.78 -81.44
N ILE A 620 -11.01 -5.19 -81.07
CA ILE A 620 -10.10 -5.91 -81.97
C ILE A 620 -9.87 -7.31 -81.40
N LYS A 621 -10.44 -8.31 -82.07
CA LYS A 621 -10.20 -9.73 -81.83
C LYS A 621 -8.97 -10.15 -82.63
N LEU A 622 -7.91 -10.60 -81.97
CA LEU A 622 -6.92 -11.49 -82.57
C LEU A 622 -7.05 -12.87 -81.93
N LYS A 623 -7.53 -13.83 -82.73
CA LYS A 623 -7.42 -15.27 -82.47
C LYS A 623 -6.06 -15.71 -82.98
N THR A 624 -5.26 -16.34 -82.12
CA THR A 624 -4.34 -17.40 -82.54
C THR A 624 -4.17 -18.39 -81.39
N SER A 625 -4.84 -19.53 -81.53
CA SER A 625 -4.43 -20.85 -81.04
C SER A 625 -3.07 -21.27 -81.64
N PHE A 626 -2.54 -22.41 -81.18
CA PHE A 626 -1.32 -23.15 -81.55
C PHE A 626 -0.25 -23.01 -80.45
N PHE A 627 0.16 -24.02 -79.69
CA PHE A 627 -0.06 -25.48 -79.66
C PHE A 627 -0.15 -25.96 -78.21
#